data_AF-A0A3M1C1F6-F1
#
_entry.id   AF-A0A3M1C1F6-F1
#
_cell.length_a   1.000
_cell.length_b   1.000
_cell.length_c   1.000
_cell.angle_alpha   90.00
_cell.angle_beta   90.00
_cell.angle_gamma   90.00
#
_symmetry.space_group_name_H-M   'P 1'
#
loop_
_entity.id
_entity.type
_entity.pdbx_description
1 polymer ?
#
loop_
_entity_poly.entity_id
_entity_poly.type
_entity_poly.pdbx_seq_one_letter_code
_entity_poly.pdbx_strand_id
1 'polypeptide(L)'
;MSEGDFMKMQNFFKVILTLMLFPLFLMAHGDKEYKKGVKTKISEEKISFLKEEYEKKIKPIFKRACFDCHSRYTVYPWYYKIPIVKQLIDHDIEEAREHLDMSEGFPFKSHEEASLVDIMEEIAEVIEEGEMPLFRYVILHKEARLTDKEKQLIIQWAKSALSR
;
A
#
# COMPACT_ATOMS: atom_id res chain seq x y z
N MET A 1 19.83 -52.27 6.70
CA MET A 1 19.48 -50.84 6.53
C MET A 1 19.14 -50.30 7.92
N SER A 2 19.89 -49.33 8.43
CA SER A 2 19.80 -48.92 9.85
C SER A 2 18.68 -47.90 10.09
N GLU A 3 18.11 -47.86 11.30
CA GLU A 3 17.05 -46.90 11.68
C GLU A 3 17.46 -45.43 11.47
N GLY A 4 18.77 -45.12 11.55
CA GLY A 4 19.31 -43.79 11.31
C GLY A 4 19.22 -43.33 9.84
N ASP A 5 19.23 -44.26 8.89
CA ASP A 5 19.14 -43.96 7.45
C ASP A 5 17.70 -43.64 7.04
N PHE A 6 16.73 -44.28 7.68
CA PHE A 6 15.31 -44.03 7.45
C PHE A 6 14.90 -42.63 7.90
N MET A 7 15.41 -42.19 9.06
CA MET A 7 15.09 -40.87 9.63
C MET A 7 15.75 -39.72 8.85
N LYS A 8 16.96 -39.93 8.32
CA LYS A 8 17.61 -38.98 7.40
C LYS A 8 16.85 -38.86 6.08
N MET A 9 16.36 -39.97 5.53
CA MET A 9 15.57 -39.98 4.30
C MET A 9 14.22 -39.26 4.47
N GLN A 10 13.54 -39.45 5.60
CA GLN A 10 12.31 -38.72 5.92
C GLN A 10 12.52 -37.21 6.06
N ASN A 11 13.60 -36.78 6.71
CA ASN A 11 13.92 -35.35 6.83
C ASN A 11 14.35 -34.74 5.50
N PHE A 12 15.04 -35.50 4.65
CA PHE A 12 15.39 -35.08 3.30
C PHE A 12 14.15 -34.88 2.42
N PHE A 13 13.18 -35.82 2.48
CA PHE A 13 11.89 -35.66 1.79
C PHE A 13 11.06 -34.49 2.34
N LYS A 14 11.07 -34.24 3.65
CA LYS A 14 10.40 -33.08 4.25
C LYS A 14 11.03 -31.76 3.80
N VAL A 15 12.36 -31.69 3.72
CA VAL A 15 13.11 -30.50 3.26
C VAL A 15 12.87 -30.26 1.76
N ILE A 16 12.84 -31.32 0.95
CA ILE A 16 12.50 -31.21 -0.48
C ILE A 16 11.04 -30.79 -0.67
N LEU A 17 10.11 -31.33 0.11
CA LEU A 17 8.69 -30.96 0.05
C LEU A 17 8.48 -29.50 0.46
N THR A 18 9.20 -29.00 1.47
CA THR A 18 9.17 -27.58 1.85
C THR A 18 9.83 -26.68 0.81
N LEU A 19 10.94 -27.10 0.19
CA LEU A 19 11.61 -26.35 -0.88
C LEU A 19 10.80 -26.32 -2.19
N MET A 20 10.02 -27.36 -2.50
CA MET A 20 9.13 -27.38 -3.67
C MET A 20 7.84 -26.58 -3.47
N LEU A 21 7.38 -26.40 -2.23
CA LEU A 21 6.22 -25.55 -1.90
C LEU A 21 6.59 -24.06 -1.74
N PHE A 22 7.88 -23.76 -1.50
CA PHE A 22 8.41 -22.41 -1.38
C PHE A 22 8.24 -21.53 -2.63
N PRO A 23 8.46 -22.02 -3.89
CA PRO A 23 8.20 -21.22 -5.09
C PRO A 23 6.71 -20.92 -5.31
N LEU A 24 5.79 -21.72 -4.76
CA LEU A 24 4.35 -21.43 -4.82
C LEU A 24 3.97 -20.18 -4.00
N PHE A 25 4.77 -19.85 -2.98
CA PHE A 25 4.59 -18.66 -2.16
C PHE A 25 5.13 -17.39 -2.83
N LEU A 26 6.13 -17.53 -3.73
CA LEU A 26 6.72 -16.41 -4.46
C LEU A 26 5.89 -15.97 -5.68
N MET A 27 5.03 -16.84 -6.22
CA MET A 27 4.13 -16.50 -7.34
C MET A 27 2.77 -15.94 -6.91
N ALA A 28 2.58 -15.66 -5.61
CA ALA A 28 1.31 -15.16 -5.07
C ALA A 28 1.20 -13.62 -5.03
N HIS A 29 2.19 -12.87 -5.54
CA HIS A 29 1.94 -11.48 -5.93
C HIS A 29 1.33 -11.49 -7.32
N GLY A 30 0.03 -11.75 -7.35
CA GLY A 30 -0.78 -11.62 -8.54
C GLY A 30 -0.86 -10.14 -8.91
N ASP A 31 -0.32 -9.81 -10.07
CA ASP A 31 -0.55 -8.57 -10.77
C ASP A 31 -2.08 -8.43 -10.92
N LYS A 32 -2.74 -7.63 -10.07
CA LYS A 32 -4.18 -7.37 -10.18
C LYS A 32 -4.38 -6.67 -11.54
N GLU A 33 -4.93 -7.40 -12.52
CA GLU A 33 -5.29 -6.82 -13.81
C GLU A 33 -6.23 -5.61 -13.58
N TYR A 34 -5.77 -4.43 -13.97
CA TYR A 34 -6.54 -3.18 -13.93
C TYR A 34 -7.80 -3.33 -14.79
N LYS A 35 -8.95 -3.58 -14.15
CA LYS A 35 -10.23 -3.64 -14.84
C LYS A 35 -10.68 -2.23 -15.16
N LYS A 36 -10.57 -1.86 -16.43
CA LYS A 36 -11.03 -0.60 -17.02
C LYS A 36 -12.48 -0.29 -16.63
N GLY A 37 -12.65 0.45 -15.54
CA GLY A 37 -13.93 0.84 -14.96
C GLY A 37 -14.60 1.95 -15.77
N VAL A 38 -15.90 1.82 -15.94
CA VAL A 38 -16.77 2.85 -16.52
C VAL A 38 -16.52 4.18 -15.81
N LYS A 39 -16.13 5.24 -16.56
CA LYS A 39 -15.96 6.62 -16.06
C LYS A 39 -17.22 7.07 -15.33
N THR A 40 -17.30 6.79 -14.03
CA THR A 40 -18.42 7.20 -13.19
C THR A 40 -18.12 8.63 -12.81
N LYS A 41 -18.84 9.57 -13.42
CA LYS A 41 -18.60 11.00 -13.20
C LYS A 41 -19.14 11.37 -11.81
N ILE A 42 -18.26 11.41 -10.81
CA ILE A 42 -18.57 12.00 -9.49
C ILE A 42 -18.98 13.46 -9.72
N SER A 43 -20.06 13.92 -9.07
CA SER A 43 -20.50 15.31 -9.17
C SER A 43 -19.50 16.26 -8.50
N GLU A 44 -19.39 17.49 -9.01
CA GLU A 44 -18.51 18.52 -8.42
C GLU A 44 -18.83 18.78 -6.94
N GLU A 45 -20.12 18.74 -6.57
CA GLU A 45 -20.59 18.86 -5.19
C GLU A 45 -19.99 17.74 -4.32
N LYS A 46 -20.03 16.50 -4.80
CA LYS A 46 -19.49 15.35 -4.09
C LYS A 46 -17.97 15.43 -3.97
N ILE A 47 -17.25 15.91 -4.99
CA ILE A 47 -15.80 16.17 -4.92
C ILE A 47 -15.50 17.22 -3.86
N SER A 48 -16.29 18.30 -3.81
CA SER A 48 -16.14 19.36 -2.80
C SER A 48 -16.35 18.83 -1.38
N PHE A 49 -17.39 18.02 -1.16
CA PHE A 49 -17.65 17.36 0.13
C PHE A 49 -16.49 16.44 0.54
N LEU A 50 -16.02 15.58 -0.38
CA LEU A 50 -14.88 14.69 -0.13
C LEU A 50 -13.61 15.47 0.23
N LYS A 51 -13.38 16.60 -0.44
CA LYS A 51 -12.25 17.49 -0.18
C LYS A 51 -12.33 18.13 1.20
N GLU A 52 -13.50 18.58 1.62
CA GLU A 52 -13.69 19.16 2.95
C GLU A 52 -13.43 18.14 4.06
N GLU A 53 -13.98 16.94 3.93
CA GLU A 53 -13.72 15.84 4.88
C GLU A 53 -12.25 15.43 4.88
N TYR A 54 -11.62 15.39 3.70
CA TYR A 54 -10.19 15.11 3.56
C TYR A 54 -9.35 16.12 4.36
N GLU A 55 -9.55 17.42 4.11
CA GLU A 55 -8.76 18.48 4.77
C GLU A 55 -8.94 18.48 6.29
N LYS A 56 -10.15 18.20 6.78
CA LYS A 56 -10.46 18.22 8.22
C LYS A 56 -10.01 16.98 8.98
N LYS A 57 -10.21 15.78 8.41
CA LYS A 57 -10.12 14.52 9.16
C LYS A 57 -9.01 13.59 8.65
N ILE A 58 -8.77 13.55 7.35
CA ILE A 58 -7.91 12.53 6.73
C ILE A 58 -6.48 13.03 6.51
N LYS A 59 -6.31 14.26 6.03
CA LYS A 59 -5.01 14.86 5.74
C LYS A 59 -4.03 14.85 6.92
N PRO A 60 -4.43 15.08 8.18
CA PRO A 60 -3.52 14.95 9.31
C PRO A 60 -2.97 13.52 9.49
N ILE A 61 -3.78 12.50 9.19
CA ILE A 61 -3.37 11.09 9.23
C ILE A 61 -2.40 10.81 8.07
N PHE A 62 -2.75 11.22 6.85
CA PHE A 62 -1.91 11.00 5.67
C PHE A 62 -0.56 11.72 5.75
N LYS A 63 -0.53 12.93 6.31
CA LYS A 63 0.72 13.66 6.56
C LYS A 63 1.70 12.88 7.42
N ARG A 64 1.19 12.14 8.41
CA ARG A 64 2.00 11.35 9.34
C ARG A 64 2.36 9.98 8.79
N ALA A 65 1.46 9.34 8.05
CA ALA A 65 1.58 7.92 7.71
C ALA A 65 1.90 7.63 6.24
N CYS A 66 1.66 8.58 5.32
CA CYS A 66 1.67 8.32 3.88
C CYS A 66 2.56 9.29 3.09
N PHE A 67 2.67 10.55 3.53
CA PHE A 67 3.29 11.62 2.74
C PHE A 67 4.78 11.42 2.47
N ASP A 68 5.49 10.67 3.31
CA ASP A 68 6.91 10.40 3.08
C ASP A 68 7.14 9.66 1.75
N CYS A 69 6.22 8.80 1.35
CA CYS A 69 6.30 8.07 0.08
C CYS A 69 5.39 8.67 -0.99
N HIS A 70 4.16 9.03 -0.64
CA HIS A 70 3.12 9.45 -1.60
C HIS A 70 3.10 10.95 -1.88
N SER A 71 4.12 11.73 -1.48
CA SER A 71 4.18 13.16 -1.77
C SER A 71 5.59 13.61 -2.08
N ARG A 72 5.72 14.82 -2.65
CA ARG A 72 7.02 15.50 -2.81
C ARG A 72 7.66 15.97 -1.50
N TYR A 73 7.00 15.80 -0.36
CA TYR A 73 7.44 16.28 0.95
C TYR A 73 8.01 15.14 1.81
N THR A 74 8.94 14.37 1.26
CA THR A 74 9.57 13.25 1.96
C THR A 74 10.52 13.72 3.06
N VAL A 75 10.33 13.21 4.28
CA VAL A 75 11.34 13.32 5.35
C VAL A 75 12.25 12.10 5.30
N TYR A 76 13.43 12.26 4.70
CA TYR A 76 14.37 11.15 4.57
C TYR A 76 15.03 10.78 5.92
N PRO A 77 15.09 9.48 6.26
CA PRO A 77 15.76 9.02 7.46
C PRO A 77 17.29 9.15 7.34
N TRP A 78 18.00 9.15 8.47
CA TRP A 78 19.46 9.35 8.51
C TRP A 78 20.24 8.33 7.65
N TYR A 79 19.71 7.10 7.53
CA TYR A 79 20.32 6.01 6.76
C TYR A 79 20.13 6.14 5.24
N TYR A 80 19.33 7.10 4.76
CA TYR A 80 19.21 7.43 3.33
C TYR A 80 20.56 7.83 2.70
N LYS A 81 21.54 8.24 3.51
CA LYS A 81 22.90 8.56 3.04
C LYS A 81 23.71 7.35 2.58
N ILE A 82 23.26 6.12 2.88
CA ILE A 82 23.94 4.89 2.48
C ILE A 82 23.53 4.57 1.03
N PRO A 83 24.46 4.48 0.05
CA PRO A 83 24.11 4.41 -1.37
C PRO A 83 23.13 3.29 -1.75
N ILE A 84 23.31 2.09 -1.20
CA ILE A 84 22.42 0.94 -1.47
C ILE A 84 21.00 1.21 -0.94
N VAL A 85 20.90 1.74 0.28
CA VAL A 85 19.62 2.05 0.91
C VAL A 85 18.94 3.23 0.21
N LYS A 86 19.73 4.22 -0.23
CA LYS A 86 19.25 5.36 -1.02
C LYS A 86 18.50 4.89 -2.26
N GLN A 87 19.11 4.01 -3.05
CA GLN A 87 18.52 3.51 -4.29
C GLN A 87 17.21 2.75 -4.04
N LEU A 88 17.16 1.93 -2.98
CA LEU A 88 15.94 1.21 -2.61
C LEU A 88 14.81 2.17 -2.19
N ILE A 89 15.12 3.18 -1.37
CA ILE A 89 14.14 4.17 -0.94
C ILE A 89 13.65 5.00 -2.13
N ASP A 90 14.56 5.44 -3.00
CA ASP A 90 14.20 6.22 -4.19
C ASP A 90 13.23 5.43 -5.08
N HIS A 91 13.51 4.15 -5.32
CA HIS A 91 12.65 3.25 -6.07
C HIS A 91 11.27 3.08 -5.41
N ASP A 92 11.24 2.75 -4.11
CA ASP A 92 9.98 2.59 -3.36
C ASP A 92 9.11 3.88 -3.40
N ILE A 93 9.73 5.06 -3.36
CA ILE A 93 9.03 6.36 -3.44
C ILE A 93 8.57 6.68 -4.87
N GLU A 94 9.34 6.29 -5.88
CA GLU A 94 8.95 6.43 -7.28
C GLU A 94 7.71 5.57 -7.58
N GLU A 95 7.77 4.28 -7.26
CA GLU A 95 6.66 3.33 -7.43
C GLU A 95 5.42 3.77 -6.63
N ALA A 96 5.58 4.17 -5.37
CA ALA A 96 4.46 4.65 -4.56
C ALA A 96 3.72 5.84 -5.18
N ARG A 97 4.45 6.79 -5.80
CA ARG A 97 3.83 7.98 -6.44
C ARG A 97 3.24 7.68 -7.81
N GLU A 98 3.74 6.67 -8.50
CA GLU A 98 3.11 6.17 -9.72
C GLU A 98 1.71 5.61 -9.42
N HIS A 99 1.56 4.87 -8.32
CA HIS A 99 0.27 4.35 -7.88
C HIS A 99 -0.61 5.41 -7.22
N LEU A 100 -0.04 6.36 -6.45
CA LEU A 100 -0.79 7.41 -5.79
C LEU A 100 0.10 8.61 -5.43
N ASP A 101 -0.14 9.75 -6.06
CA ASP A 101 0.55 11.03 -5.81
C ASP A 101 -0.38 12.04 -5.12
N MET A 102 -0.03 12.37 -3.88
CA MET A 102 -0.72 13.33 -3.01
C MET A 102 -0.07 14.72 -3.00
N SER A 103 0.96 14.97 -3.84
CA SER A 103 1.75 16.21 -3.83
C SER A 103 0.93 17.48 -4.02
N GLU A 104 -0.12 17.41 -4.85
CA GLU A 104 -0.98 18.55 -5.19
C GLU A 104 -2.27 18.59 -4.34
N GLY A 105 -2.43 17.68 -3.38
CA GLY A 105 -3.64 17.55 -2.57
C GLY A 105 -4.79 16.85 -3.30
N PHE A 106 -5.99 16.92 -2.72
CA PHE A 106 -7.17 16.23 -3.26
C PHE A 106 -7.88 17.07 -4.36
N PRO A 107 -8.31 16.45 -5.48
CA PRO A 107 -8.21 15.03 -5.81
C PRO A 107 -6.78 14.60 -6.16
N PHE A 108 -6.41 13.40 -5.72
CA PHE A 108 -5.06 12.86 -5.93
C PHE A 108 -4.84 12.47 -7.38
N LYS A 109 -3.56 12.39 -7.76
CA LYS A 109 -3.14 11.85 -9.04
C LYS A 109 -2.72 10.39 -8.85
N SER A 110 -2.79 9.65 -9.94
CA SER A 110 -2.28 8.29 -10.07
C SER A 110 -1.86 8.13 -11.54
N HIS A 111 -1.53 6.92 -11.98
CA HIS A 111 -1.29 6.59 -13.38
C HIS A 111 -2.43 7.14 -14.27
N GLU A 112 -2.12 7.50 -15.52
CA GLU A 112 -2.95 8.36 -16.39
C GLU A 112 -4.40 7.87 -16.61
N GLU A 113 -4.65 6.59 -16.36
CA GLU A 113 -5.91 5.91 -16.66
C GLU A 113 -6.84 5.79 -15.45
N ALA A 114 -6.35 6.06 -14.23
CA ALA A 114 -7.10 5.94 -12.98
C ALA A 114 -8.12 7.06 -12.83
N SER A 115 -9.40 6.70 -12.67
CA SER A 115 -10.43 7.65 -12.27
C SER A 115 -10.36 7.94 -10.77
N LEU A 116 -11.01 9.01 -10.32
CA LEU A 116 -11.12 9.29 -8.88
C LEU A 116 -11.84 8.15 -8.12
N VAL A 117 -12.75 7.41 -8.78
CA VAL A 117 -13.41 6.25 -8.18
C VAL A 117 -12.39 5.14 -7.94
N ASP A 118 -11.59 4.81 -8.95
CA ASP A 118 -10.57 3.76 -8.87
C ASP A 118 -9.53 4.08 -7.77
N ILE A 119 -9.08 5.34 -7.70
CA ILE A 119 -8.16 5.80 -6.65
C ILE A 119 -8.78 5.63 -5.25
N MET A 120 -10.06 5.97 -5.09
CA MET A 120 -10.73 5.89 -3.79
C MET A 120 -11.04 4.45 -3.40
N GLU A 121 -11.36 3.58 -4.36
CA GLU A 121 -11.51 2.14 -4.14
C GLU A 121 -10.18 1.52 -3.67
N GLU A 122 -9.09 1.77 -4.39
CA GLU A 122 -7.76 1.28 -4.05
C GLU A 122 -7.32 1.71 -2.65
N ILE A 123 -7.51 3.00 -2.29
CA ILE A 123 -7.20 3.50 -0.93
C ILE A 123 -8.00 2.73 0.14
N ALA A 124 -9.27 2.40 -0.12
CA ALA A 124 -10.06 1.63 0.83
C ALA A 124 -9.54 0.19 0.95
N GLU A 125 -9.27 -0.46 -0.18
CA GLU A 125 -8.81 -1.85 -0.25
C GLU A 125 -7.48 -2.06 0.46
N VAL A 126 -6.43 -1.31 0.11
CA VAL A 126 -5.08 -1.51 0.68
C VAL A 126 -5.03 -1.24 2.19
N ILE A 127 -5.92 -0.39 2.71
CA ILE A 127 -6.02 -0.11 4.15
C ILE A 127 -6.86 -1.18 4.86
N GLU A 128 -7.91 -1.69 4.21
CA GLU A 128 -8.77 -2.78 4.71
C GLU A 128 -8.01 -4.11 4.76
N GLU A 129 -7.22 -4.41 3.72
CA GLU A 129 -6.34 -5.58 3.62
C GLU A 129 -5.08 -5.45 4.49
N GLY A 130 -4.78 -4.23 4.96
CA GLY A 130 -3.65 -3.96 5.84
C GLY A 130 -2.29 -3.98 5.12
N GLU A 131 -2.29 -3.86 3.80
CA GLU A 131 -1.10 -3.72 2.97
C GLU A 131 -0.38 -2.41 3.24
N MET A 132 -1.15 -1.35 3.53
CA MET A 132 -0.63 -0.03 3.85
C MET A 132 -0.90 0.42 5.30
N PRO A 133 0.07 1.10 5.95
CA PRO A 133 1.45 1.28 5.49
C PRO A 133 2.24 -0.03 5.57
N LEU A 134 3.22 -0.18 4.67
CA LEU A 134 4.06 -1.38 4.59
C LEU A 134 4.65 -1.76 5.96
N PHE A 135 4.49 -3.03 6.34
CA PHE A 135 4.97 -3.50 7.65
C PHE A 135 6.47 -3.21 7.88
N ARG A 136 7.30 -3.40 6.85
CA ARG A 136 8.74 -3.11 6.90
C ARG A 136 9.04 -1.63 7.22
N TYR A 137 8.22 -0.72 6.71
CA TYR A 137 8.36 0.71 6.95
C TYR A 137 7.95 1.04 8.40
N VAL A 138 6.84 0.47 8.88
CA VAL A 138 6.31 0.69 10.25
C VAL A 138 7.26 0.18 11.35
N ILE A 139 8.10 -0.83 11.08
CA ILE A 139 9.11 -1.30 12.05
C ILE A 139 10.06 -0.15 12.45
N LEU A 140 10.47 0.66 11.47
CA LEU A 140 11.42 1.77 11.65
C LEU A 140 10.71 3.11 11.89
N HIS A 141 9.47 3.26 11.41
CA HIS A 141 8.64 4.46 11.51
C HIS A 141 7.33 4.14 12.24
N LYS A 142 7.42 3.92 13.56
CA LYS A 142 6.25 3.52 14.37
C LYS A 142 5.15 4.57 14.36
N GLU A 143 5.53 5.83 14.20
CA GLU A 143 4.65 6.98 14.03
C GLU A 143 3.77 6.87 12.78
N ALA A 144 4.15 6.10 11.76
CA ALA A 144 3.32 5.88 10.58
C ALA A 144 2.19 4.87 10.82
N ARG A 145 2.23 4.10 11.92
CA ARG A 145 1.20 3.10 12.21
C ARG A 145 -0.19 3.76 12.29
N LEU A 146 -1.14 3.19 11.57
CA LEU A 146 -2.55 3.56 11.67
C LEU A 146 -3.21 2.84 12.83
N THR A 147 -3.95 3.58 13.65
CA THR A 147 -4.88 2.99 14.62
C THR A 147 -6.13 2.45 13.93
N ASP A 148 -6.86 1.54 14.57
CA ASP A 148 -8.10 0.99 13.99
C ASP A 148 -9.13 2.08 13.68
N LYS A 149 -9.20 3.11 14.53
CA LYS A 149 -10.05 4.28 14.32
C LYS A 149 -9.64 5.07 13.08
N GLU A 150 -8.33 5.26 12.86
CA GLU A 150 -7.82 5.96 11.69
C GLU A 150 -8.05 5.17 10.41
N LYS A 151 -7.83 3.85 10.43
CA LYS A 151 -8.17 2.96 9.32
C LYS A 151 -9.64 3.09 8.95
N GLN A 152 -10.53 3.00 9.94
CA GLN A 152 -11.97 3.14 9.72
C GLN A 152 -12.35 4.50 9.14
N LEU A 153 -11.74 5.60 9.62
CA LEU A 153 -11.99 6.94 9.08
C LEU A 153 -11.59 7.03 7.61
N ILE A 154 -10.41 6.51 7.25
CA ILE A 154 -9.93 6.49 5.87
C ILE A 154 -10.84 5.65 4.99
N ILE A 155 -11.15 4.41 5.40
CA ILE A 155 -12.00 3.48 4.65
C ILE A 155 -13.40 4.07 4.44
N GLN A 156 -14.01 4.66 5.46
CA GLN A 156 -15.34 5.26 5.34
C GLN A 156 -15.34 6.47 4.41
N TRP A 157 -14.34 7.35 4.53
CA TRP A 157 -14.19 8.49 3.64
C TRP A 157 -13.99 8.03 2.18
N ALA A 158 -13.12 7.05 1.97
CA ALA A 158 -12.84 6.47 0.66
C ALA A 158 -14.10 5.82 0.03
N LYS A 159 -14.78 4.92 0.76
CA LYS A 159 -16.00 4.25 0.30
C LYS A 159 -17.18 5.21 0.08
N SER A 160 -17.21 6.38 0.75
CA SER A 160 -18.23 7.40 0.50
C SER A 160 -18.15 8.00 -0.91
N ALA A 161 -16.97 7.95 -1.56
CA ALA A 161 -16.83 8.33 -2.96
C ALA A 161 -17.54 7.35 -3.91
N LEU A 162 -17.68 6.08 -3.50
CA LEU A 162 -18.23 4.99 -4.31
C LEU A 162 -19.76 4.87 -4.20
N SER A 163 -20.36 5.35 -3.11
CA SER A 163 -21.81 5.29 -2.91
C SER A 163 -22.56 6.23 -3.87
N ARG A 164 -23.64 5.74 -4.48
CA ARG A 164 -24.48 6.54 -5.39
C ARG A 164 -25.29 7.59 -4.66
#